data_AF-A0A941CKT4-F1
#
_entry.id   AF-A0A941CKT4-F1
#
_cell.length_a   1.000
_cell.length_b   1.000
_cell.length_c   1.000
_cell.angle_alpha   90.00
_cell.angle_beta   90.00
_cell.angle_gamma   90.00
#
_symmetry.space_group_name_H-M   'P 1'
#
loop_
_entity.id
_entity.type
_entity.pdbx_description
1 polymer ?
#
loop_
_entity_poly.entity_id
_entity_poly.type
_entity_poly.pdbx_seq_one_letter_code
_entity_poly.pdbx_strand_id
1 'polypeptide(L)'
;MENVHQSEKFVRAQRQVAQIKKFYKHVRIFIVVNIILLLIKFKVQDYFDSQGFNDENFVDWFEWNIIGTPILWGIILLVHGIYVFKFKAIPWTEMKPGFVKNWEKKQIEKFLKEEDDKSKP
;
A
#
# COMPACT_ATOMS: atom_id res chain seq x y z
N MET A 1 16.53 -8.86 -34.26
CA MET A 1 15.38 -8.23 -33.55
C MET A 1 14.75 -9.16 -32.52
N GLU A 2 14.82 -10.50 -32.68
CA GLU A 2 14.24 -11.48 -31.74
C GLU A 2 14.82 -11.45 -30.30
N ASN A 3 16.14 -11.28 -30.17
CA ASN A 3 16.82 -11.25 -28.87
C ASN A 3 16.41 -10.07 -27.96
N VAL A 4 16.06 -8.91 -28.55
CA VAL A 4 15.61 -7.72 -27.80
C VAL A 4 14.19 -7.95 -27.27
N HIS A 5 13.33 -8.61 -28.04
CA HIS A 5 11.96 -8.86 -27.63
C HIS A 5 11.87 -9.93 -26.50
N GLN A 6 12.78 -10.90 -26.50
CA GLN A 6 12.92 -11.88 -25.42
C GLN A 6 13.43 -11.24 -24.13
N SER A 7 14.40 -10.32 -24.22
CA SER A 7 14.91 -9.62 -23.03
C SER A 7 13.85 -8.73 -22.38
N GLU A 8 13.03 -8.02 -23.16
CA GLU A 8 11.93 -7.21 -22.63
C GLU A 8 10.86 -8.03 -21.90
N LYS A 9 10.44 -9.17 -22.47
CA LYS A 9 9.49 -10.09 -21.83
C LYS A 9 10.05 -10.64 -20.53
N PHE A 10 11.33 -11.02 -20.53
CA PHE A 10 12.04 -11.51 -19.35
C PHE A 10 12.13 -10.46 -18.24
N VAL A 11 12.53 -9.23 -18.57
CA VAL A 11 12.61 -8.11 -17.62
C VAL A 11 11.23 -7.79 -17.02
N ARG A 12 10.17 -7.83 -17.84
CA ARG A 12 8.80 -7.61 -17.36
C ARG A 12 8.33 -8.71 -16.39
N ALA A 13 8.63 -9.97 -16.69
CA ALA A 13 8.32 -11.09 -15.80
C ALA A 13 9.11 -11.01 -14.48
N GLN A 14 10.40 -10.66 -14.54
CA GLN A 14 11.25 -10.49 -13.35
C GLN A 14 10.71 -9.39 -12.42
N ARG A 15 10.27 -8.25 -12.98
CA ARG A 15 9.64 -7.16 -12.21
C ARG A 15 8.36 -7.61 -11.52
N GLN A 16 7.51 -8.38 -12.21
CA GLN A 16 6.27 -8.92 -11.62
C GLN A 16 6.57 -9.84 -10.44
N VAL A 17 7.52 -10.77 -10.59
CA VAL A 17 7.93 -11.68 -9.51
C VAL A 17 8.47 -10.90 -8.30
N ALA A 18 9.27 -9.85 -8.54
CA ALA A 18 9.79 -9.00 -7.47
C ALA A 18 8.68 -8.30 -6.68
N GLN A 19 7.64 -7.80 -7.36
CA GLN A 19 6.50 -7.15 -6.72
C GLN A 19 5.64 -8.13 -5.93
N ILE A 20 5.39 -9.32 -6.47
CA ILE A 20 4.70 -10.41 -5.78
C ILE A 20 5.46 -10.80 -4.50
N LYS A 21 6.79 -10.96 -4.57
CA LYS A 21 7.62 -11.24 -3.37
C LYS A 21 7.49 -10.16 -2.30
N LYS A 22 7.47 -8.87 -2.70
CA LYS A 22 7.24 -7.75 -1.76
C LYS A 22 5.85 -7.81 -1.13
N PHE A 23 4.82 -8.15 -1.91
CA PHE A 23 3.46 -8.35 -1.41
C PHE A 23 3.39 -9.46 -0.36
N TYR A 24 3.99 -10.62 -0.63
CA TYR A 24 4.03 -11.72 0.34
C TYR A 24 4.73 -11.36 1.65
N LYS A 25 5.74 -10.47 1.62
CA LYS A 25 6.36 -9.95 2.86
C LYS A 25 5.33 -9.15 3.68
N HIS A 26 4.52 -8.31 3.05
CA HIS A 26 3.47 -7.54 3.73
C HIS A 26 2.39 -8.46 4.31
N VAL A 27 1.91 -9.44 3.53
CA VAL A 27 0.94 -10.44 3.99
C VAL A 27 1.50 -11.24 5.18
N ARG A 28 2.76 -11.66 5.13
CA ARG A 28 3.40 -12.39 6.24
C ARG A 28 3.43 -11.55 7.51
N ILE A 29 3.87 -10.29 7.43
CA ILE A 29 3.91 -9.39 8.58
C ILE A 29 2.50 -9.18 9.13
N PHE A 30 1.52 -8.96 8.26
CA PHE A 30 0.13 -8.83 8.66
C PHE A 30 -0.37 -10.05 9.43
N ILE A 31 -0.14 -11.27 8.93
CA ILE A 31 -0.54 -12.50 9.62
C ILE A 31 0.13 -12.61 10.99
N VAL A 32 1.44 -12.38 11.07
CA VAL A 32 2.19 -12.46 12.34
C VAL A 32 1.67 -11.45 13.36
N VAL A 33 1.46 -10.20 12.95
CA VAL A 33 0.92 -9.15 13.82
C VAL A 33 -0.50 -9.50 14.27
N ASN A 34 -1.35 -10.00 13.39
CA ASN A 34 -2.71 -10.43 13.74
C ASN A 34 -2.72 -11.55 14.79
N ILE A 35 -1.85 -12.56 14.64
CA ILE A 35 -1.73 -13.63 15.63
C ILE A 35 -1.31 -13.06 16.98
N ILE A 36 -0.33 -12.16 17.01
CA ILE A 36 0.13 -11.50 18.24
C ILE A 36 -1.01 -10.68 18.87
N LEU A 37 -1.76 -9.90 18.09
CA LEU A 37 -2.89 -9.12 18.57
C LEU A 37 -3.98 -10.01 19.18
N LEU A 38 -4.30 -11.15 18.56
CA LEU A 38 -5.24 -12.12 19.11
C LEU A 38 -4.75 -12.72 20.43
N LEU A 39 -3.47 -13.07 20.53
CA LEU A 39 -2.88 -13.58 21.78
C LEU A 39 -2.95 -12.53 22.90
N ILE A 40 -2.65 -11.26 22.58
CA ILE A 40 -2.78 -10.15 23.52
C ILE A 40 -4.24 -10.01 23.94
N LYS A 41 -5.21 -10.04 23.01
CA LYS A 41 -6.64 -9.98 23.32
C LYS A 41 -7.04 -11.03 24.35
N PHE A 42 -6.69 -12.30 24.11
CA PHE A 42 -7.05 -13.39 25.02
C PHE A 42 -6.41 -13.22 26.40
N LYS A 43 -5.14 -12.85 26.48
CA LYS A 43 -4.47 -12.64 27.77
C LYS A 43 -5.02 -11.45 28.55
N VAL A 44 -5.33 -10.36 27.85
CA VAL A 44 -5.87 -9.14 28.46
C VAL A 44 -7.28 -9.39 28.96
N GLN A 45 -8.11 -10.10 28.19
CA GLN A 45 -9.45 -10.49 28.60
C GLN A 45 -9.43 -11.39 29.85
N ASP A 46 -8.60 -12.44 29.86
CA ASP A 46 -8.43 -13.34 31.02
C ASP A 46 -7.93 -12.58 32.27
N TYR A 47 -7.02 -11.62 32.08
CA TYR A 47 -6.54 -10.76 33.16
C TYR A 47 -7.64 -9.85 33.73
N PHE A 48 -8.42 -9.19 32.88
CA PHE A 48 -9.50 -8.30 33.34
C PHE A 48 -10.64 -9.08 34.03
N ASP A 49 -11.02 -10.23 33.48
CA ASP A 49 -12.00 -11.13 34.09
C ASP A 49 -11.53 -11.57 35.50
N SER A 50 -10.24 -11.85 35.67
CA SER A 50 -9.66 -12.25 36.96
C SER A 50 -9.57 -11.12 38.00
N GLN A 51 -9.46 -9.86 37.56
CA GLN A 51 -9.29 -8.69 38.42
C GLN A 51 -10.60 -7.93 38.69
N GLY A 52 -11.72 -8.32 38.06
CA GLY A 52 -13.01 -7.64 38.18
C GLY A 52 -13.00 -6.21 37.61
N PHE A 53 -12.05 -5.91 36.72
CA PHE A 53 -11.91 -4.59 36.08
C PHE A 53 -12.90 -4.50 34.91
N ASN A 54 -13.98 -3.72 35.08
CA ASN A 54 -15.05 -3.53 34.09
C ASN A 54 -15.20 -2.06 33.69
N ASP A 55 -14.11 -1.41 33.28
CA ASP A 55 -14.25 -0.12 32.59
C ASP A 55 -14.71 -0.38 31.16
N GLU A 56 -16.03 -0.37 30.95
CA GLU A 56 -16.68 -0.65 29.68
C GLU A 56 -16.12 0.21 28.54
N ASN A 57 -15.80 1.49 28.79
CA ASN A 57 -15.26 2.39 27.77
C ASN A 57 -13.87 1.96 27.32
N PHE A 58 -13.03 1.51 28.26
CA PHE A 58 -11.68 1.04 27.94
C PHE A 58 -11.73 -0.28 27.18
N VAL A 59 -12.59 -1.22 27.61
CA VAL A 59 -12.76 -2.52 26.95
C VAL A 59 -13.26 -2.34 25.52
N ASP A 60 -14.30 -1.55 25.32
CA ASP A 60 -14.86 -1.27 23.99
C ASP A 60 -13.84 -0.62 23.06
N TRP A 61 -13.09 0.38 23.55
CA TRP A 61 -12.01 1.01 22.78
C TRP A 61 -10.92 0.00 22.43
N PHE A 62 -10.50 -0.84 23.38
CA PHE A 62 -9.45 -1.83 23.17
C PHE A 62 -9.88 -2.90 22.15
N GLU A 63 -11.08 -3.46 22.30
CA GLU A 63 -11.63 -4.44 21.36
C GLU A 63 -11.79 -3.86 19.96
N TRP A 64 -12.32 -2.64 19.84
CA TRP A 64 -12.45 -1.95 18.56
C TRP A 64 -11.08 -1.83 17.89
N ASN A 65 -10.04 -1.41 18.60
CA ASN A 65 -8.71 -1.23 18.00
C ASN A 65 -8.06 -2.55 17.61
N ILE A 66 -8.20 -3.60 18.43
CA ILE A 66 -7.66 -4.94 18.17
C ILE A 66 -8.33 -5.58 16.95
N ILE A 67 -9.63 -5.36 16.73
CA ILE A 67 -10.40 -5.98 15.64
C ILE A 67 -10.48 -5.07 14.41
N GLY A 68 -10.84 -3.81 14.60
CA GLY A 68 -11.05 -2.82 13.55
C GLY A 68 -9.77 -2.48 12.79
N THR A 69 -8.64 -2.34 13.49
CA THR A 69 -7.35 -2.05 12.82
C THR A 69 -6.96 -3.15 11.83
N PRO A 70 -6.93 -4.45 12.21
CA PRO A 70 -6.71 -5.52 11.25
C PRO A 70 -7.70 -5.61 10.09
N ILE A 71 -8.98 -5.32 10.34
CA ILE A 71 -10.00 -5.33 9.28
C ILE A 71 -9.68 -4.28 8.21
N LEU A 72 -9.40 -3.04 8.64
CA LEU A 72 -9.02 -1.96 7.74
C LEU A 72 -7.73 -2.28 6.97
N TRP A 73 -6.71 -2.78 7.68
CA TRP A 73 -5.47 -3.24 7.04
C TRP A 73 -5.69 -4.41 6.08
N GLY A 74 -6.62 -5.31 6.39
CA GLY A 74 -7.04 -6.42 5.53
C GLY A 74 -7.66 -5.92 4.23
N ILE A 75 -8.51 -4.90 4.29
CA ILE A 75 -9.08 -4.24 3.09
C ILE A 75 -7.97 -3.61 2.24
N ILE A 76 -7.03 -2.88 2.87
CA ILE A 76 -5.88 -2.27 2.17
C ILE A 76 -5.04 -3.36 1.50
N LEU A 77 -4.77 -4.47 2.19
CA LEU A 77 -4.05 -5.62 1.64
C LEU A 77 -4.79 -6.27 0.47
N LEU A 78 -6.11 -6.38 0.55
CA LEU A 78 -6.94 -6.94 -0.51
C LEU A 78 -6.86 -6.06 -1.76
N VAL A 79 -7.02 -4.74 -1.61
CA VAL A 79 -6.85 -3.78 -2.71
C VAL A 79 -5.44 -3.85 -3.29
N HIS A 80 -4.41 -3.90 -2.44
CA HIS A 80 -3.02 -4.02 -2.88
C HIS A 80 -2.76 -5.35 -3.61
N GLY A 81 -3.37 -6.45 -3.16
CA GLY A 81 -3.32 -7.75 -3.83
C GLY A 81 -3.95 -7.70 -5.22
N ILE A 82 -5.16 -7.13 -5.35
CA ILE A 82 -5.79 -6.90 -6.65
C ILE A 82 -4.87 -6.09 -7.55
N TYR A 83 -4.24 -5.04 -7.04
CA TYR A 83 -3.29 -4.21 -7.78
C TYR A 83 -2.05 -5.01 -8.25
N VAL A 84 -1.44 -5.81 -7.40
CA VAL A 84 -0.25 -6.61 -7.76
C VAL A 84 -0.59 -7.70 -8.77
N PHE A 85 -1.71 -8.41 -8.60
CA PHE A 85 -2.06 -9.56 -9.43
C PHE A 85 -2.87 -9.22 -10.70
N LYS A 86 -3.89 -8.37 -10.61
CA LYS A 86 -4.74 -8.00 -11.77
C LYS A 86 -4.12 -6.91 -12.61
N PHE A 87 -3.56 -5.89 -11.96
CA PHE A 87 -2.94 -4.76 -12.66
C PHE A 87 -1.45 -4.98 -12.92
N LYS A 88 -0.88 -6.19 -12.75
CA LYS A 88 0.52 -6.53 -13.04
C LYS A 88 1.54 -5.53 -12.46
N ALA A 89 1.21 -4.89 -11.35
CA ALA A 89 1.97 -3.77 -10.78
C ALA A 89 2.25 -2.63 -11.79
N ILE A 90 1.25 -2.27 -12.61
CA ILE A 90 1.24 -1.06 -13.45
C ILE A 90 1.61 0.13 -12.56
N PRO A 91 2.73 0.82 -12.80
CA PRO A 91 3.14 1.96 -12.00
C PRO A 91 1.99 2.98 -11.89
N TRP A 92 1.82 3.61 -10.73
CA TRP A 92 0.83 4.68 -10.56
C TRP A 92 0.99 5.81 -11.61
N THR A 93 2.21 5.96 -12.15
CA THR A 93 2.55 6.84 -13.28
C THR A 93 1.90 6.46 -14.61
N GLU A 94 1.60 5.18 -14.84
CA GLU A 94 0.82 4.70 -16.01
C GLU A 94 -0.69 4.82 -15.79
N MET A 95 -1.16 4.79 -14.53
CA MET A 95 -2.54 5.11 -14.15
C MET A 95 -2.82 6.62 -14.07
N LYS A 96 -1.84 7.48 -14.39
CA LYS A 96 -2.02 8.94 -14.32
C LYS A 96 -3.07 9.37 -15.37
N PRO A 97 -4.21 9.95 -14.96
CA PRO A 97 -5.24 10.35 -15.91
C PRO A 97 -4.71 11.41 -16.87
N GLY A 98 -5.15 11.38 -18.13
CA GLY A 98 -4.63 12.26 -19.19
C GLY A 98 -4.68 13.76 -18.86
N PHE A 99 -5.63 14.18 -18.03
CA PHE A 99 -5.73 15.55 -17.52
C PHE A 99 -4.49 15.99 -16.73
N VAL A 100 -3.93 15.11 -15.90
CA VAL A 100 -2.75 15.43 -15.06
C VAL A 100 -1.51 15.61 -15.93
N LYS A 101 -1.37 14.77 -16.96
CA LYS A 101 -0.27 14.86 -17.93
C LYS A 101 -0.33 16.17 -18.72
N ASN A 102 -1.55 16.62 -19.06
CA ASN A 102 -1.76 17.90 -19.73
C ASN A 102 -1.49 19.10 -18.81
N TRP A 103 -1.86 19.00 -17.52
CA TRP A 103 -1.56 20.03 -16.54
C TRP A 103 -0.06 20.18 -16.29
N GLU A 104 0.69 19.07 -16.14
CA GLU A 104 2.15 19.09 -15.99
C GLU A 104 2.84 19.72 -17.20
N LYS A 105 2.42 19.34 -18.42
CA LYS A 105 2.98 19.94 -19.65
C LYS A 105 2.81 21.46 -19.68
N LYS A 106 1.64 21.96 -19.27
CA LYS A 106 1.38 23.40 -19.17
C LYS A 106 2.25 24.09 -18.11
N GLN A 107 2.51 23.45 -16.97
CA GLN A 107 3.39 24.02 -15.96
C GLN A 107 4.84 24.09 -16.43
N ILE A 108 5.36 23.02 -17.04
CA ILE A 108 6.72 23.00 -17.60
C ILE A 108 6.88 24.10 -18.67
N GLU A 109 5.88 24.28 -19.53
CA GLU A 109 5.90 25.32 -20.56
C GLU A 109 5.88 26.74 -19.96
N LYS A 110 5.20 26.95 -18.82
CA LYS A 110 5.25 28.23 -18.09
C LYS A 110 6.63 28.48 -17.49
N PHE A 111 7.21 27.49 -16.81
CA PHE A 111 8.55 27.62 -16.22
C PHE A 111 9.61 27.92 -17.29
N LEU A 112 9.57 27.23 -18.43
CA LEU A 112 10.49 27.50 -19.55
C LEU A 112 10.32 28.92 -20.09
N LYS A 113 9.09 29.43 -20.21
CA LYS A 113 8.83 30.81 -20.63
C LYS A 113 9.31 31.84 -19.61
N GLU A 114 9.10 31.59 -18.31
CA GLU A 114 9.56 32.48 -17.24
C GLU A 114 11.09 32.51 -17.11
N GLU A 115 11.79 31.40 -17.36
CA GLU A 115 13.25 31.37 -17.44
C GLU A 115 13.78 32.11 -18.67
N ASP A 116 13.18 31.89 -19.85
CA ASP A 116 13.56 32.56 -21.09
C ASP A 116 13.37 34.09 -20.98
N ASP A 117 12.25 34.53 -20.39
CA ASP A 117 11.94 35.96 -20.19
C ASP A 117 12.84 36.62 -19.13
N LYS A 118 13.25 35.89 -18.08
CA LYS A 118 14.23 36.37 -17.09
C LYS A 118 15.68 36.37 -17.60
N SER A 119 15.97 35.58 -18.63
CA SER A 119 17.31 35.50 -19.24
C SER A 119 17.53 36.53 -20.36
N LYS A 120 16.48 37.27 -20.73
CA LYS A 120 16.53 38.32 -21.75
C LYS A 120 17.13 39.61 -21.16
N PRO A 121 18.16 40.22 -21.80
CA PRO A 121 18.85 41.40 -21.27
C PRO A 121 17.98 42.66 -21.25
#